data_AF-A0A169PTD3-F1
#
_entry.id   AF-A0A169PTD3-F1
#
_cell.length_a   1.000
_cell.length_b   1.000
_cell.length_c   1.000
_cell.angle_alpha   90.00
_cell.angle_beta   90.00
_cell.angle_gamma   90.00
#
_symmetry.space_group_name_H-M   'P 1'
#
loop_
_entity.id
_entity.type
_entity.pdbx_description
1 polymer ?
#
loop_
_entity_poly.entity_id
_entity_poly.type
_entity_poly.pdbx_seq_one_letter_code
_entity_poly.pdbx_strand_id
1 'polypeptide(L)' 'MTQEHTSGPAEAARHERFGTLPERIGFESMTEEKPSAPNAGTNARYNPENSWNHFSCLALDLGL' A
#
# COMPACT_ATOMS: atom_id res chain seq x y z
N MET A 1 -8.98 25.56 -11.73
CA MET A 1 -7.54 25.81 -11.94
C MET A 1 -6.90 24.44 -12.12
N THR A 2 -6.63 24.05 -13.37
CA THR A 2 -5.88 22.82 -13.64
C THR A 2 -4.42 23.20 -13.46
N GLN A 3 -3.73 22.49 -12.56
CA GLN A 3 -2.32 22.68 -12.31
C GLN A 3 -1.60 21.72 -13.26
N GLU A 4 -0.92 22.27 -14.26
CA GLU A 4 -0.10 21.49 -15.18
C GLU A 4 1.12 20.96 -14.40
N HIS A 5 1.06 19.72 -13.92
CA HIS A 5 2.19 19.08 -13.25
C HIS A 5 3.21 18.64 -14.29
N THR A 6 4.30 19.39 -14.42
CA THR A 6 5.48 18.95 -15.18
C THR A 6 6.04 17.70 -14.50
N SER A 7 6.05 16.57 -15.22
CA SER A 7 6.63 15.32 -14.71
C SER A 7 8.11 15.54 -14.37
N GLY A 8 8.44 15.39 -13.08
CA GLY A 8 9.83 15.40 -12.63
C GLY A 8 10.57 14.12 -13.01
N PRO A 9 11.90 14.08 -12.87
CA PRO A 9 12.72 12.90 -13.24
C PRO A 9 12.31 11.63 -12.48
N ALA A 10 11.82 11.77 -11.25
CA ALA A 10 11.29 10.64 -10.47
C ALA A 10 9.97 10.09 -11.04
N GLU A 11 9.13 10.91 -11.67
CA GLU A 11 7.90 10.46 -12.35
C GLU A 11 8.25 9.70 -13.63
N ALA A 12 9.19 10.21 -14.43
CA ALA A 12 9.68 9.53 -15.62
C ALA A 12 10.24 8.13 -15.29
N ALA A 13 11.09 8.03 -14.25
CA ALA A 13 11.63 6.75 -13.79
C ALA A 13 10.53 5.77 -13.31
N ARG A 14 9.42 6.27 -12.75
CA ARG A 14 8.27 5.42 -12.39
C ARG A 14 7.54 4.92 -13.63
N HIS A 15 7.24 5.80 -14.59
CA HIS A 15 6.58 5.41 -15.84
C HIS A 15 7.42 4.45 -16.67
N GLU A 16 8.75 4.58 -16.69
CA GLU A 16 9.64 3.59 -17.32
C GLU A 16 9.56 2.22 -16.64
N ARG A 17 9.46 2.19 -15.31
CA ARG A 17 9.39 0.94 -14.53
C ARG A 17 8.02 0.28 -14.56
N PHE A 18 6.94 1.07 -14.52
CA PHE A 18 5.59 0.60 -14.24
C PHE A 18 4.58 0.91 -15.36
N GLY A 19 4.98 1.65 -16.38
CA GLY A 19 4.09 2.11 -17.45
C GLY A 19 3.12 3.21 -16.98
N THR A 20 2.08 3.42 -17.78
CA THR A 20 0.98 4.34 -17.45
C THR A 20 -0.14 3.60 -16.76
N LEU A 21 -0.81 4.25 -15.81
CA LEU A 21 -2.00 3.69 -15.17
C LEU A 21 -3.12 3.50 -16.21
N PRO A 22 -3.81 2.34 -16.23
CA PRO A 22 -5.00 2.16 -17.05
C PRO A 22 -6.10 3.16 -16.71
N GLU A 23 -7.09 3.31 -17.61
CA GLU A 23 -8.27 4.11 -17.30
C GLU A 23 -8.98 3.59 -16.04
N ARG A 24 -9.48 4.53 -15.23
CA ARG A 24 -10.18 4.20 -13.99
C ARG A 24 -11.50 3.50 -14.35
N ILE A 25 -11.72 2.31 -13.78
CA ILE A 25 -12.99 1.61 -13.92
C ILE A 25 -14.14 2.41 -13.29
N GLY A 26 -15.34 2.27 -13.84
CA GLY A 26 -16.55 2.87 -13.28
C GLY A 26 -16.84 2.33 -11.88
N PHE A 27 -17.49 3.15 -11.05
CA PHE A 27 -17.78 2.78 -9.66
C PHE A 27 -18.70 1.54 -9.58
N GLU A 28 -19.63 1.43 -10.53
CA GLU A 28 -20.51 0.28 -10.72
C GLU A 28 -19.78 -1.04 -11.01
N SER A 29 -18.53 -0.96 -11.49
CA SER A 29 -17.67 -2.12 -11.77
C SER A 29 -16.69 -2.41 -10.63
N MET A 30 -16.65 -1.59 -9.57
CA MET A 30 -15.80 -1.82 -8.40
C MET A 30 -16.47 -2.82 -7.45
N THR A 31 -15.66 -3.65 -6.78
CA THR A 31 -16.14 -4.50 -5.68
C THR A 31 -15.80 -3.85 -4.35
N GLU A 32 -16.76 -3.80 -3.43
CA GLU A 32 -16.54 -3.29 -2.07
C GLU A 32 -15.61 -4.24 -1.29
N GLU A 33 -14.67 -3.66 -0.55
CA GLU A 33 -13.83 -4.42 0.38
C GLU A 33 -14.71 -5.09 1.44
N LYS A 34 -14.52 -6.39 1.66
CA LYS A 34 -15.23 -7.14 2.69
C LYS A 34 -14.23 -7.86 3.59
N PRO A 35 -14.50 -7.93 4.92
CA PRO A 35 -13.71 -8.76 5.80
C PRO A 35 -13.65 -10.20 5.28
N SER A 36 -12.46 -10.77 5.21
CA SER A 36 -12.31 -12.21 4.96
C SER A 36 -12.98 -13.00 6.08
N ALA A 37 -13.47 -14.21 5.78
CA ALA A 37 -14.18 -15.06 6.72
C ALA A 37 -13.44 -15.17 8.07
N PRO A 38 -14.13 -15.37 9.21
CA PRO A 38 -13.56 -15.26 10.57
C PRO A 38 -12.35 -16.16 10.87
N ASN A 39 -12.07 -17.14 10.02
CA ASN A 39 -10.96 -18.08 10.16
C ASN A 39 -9.74 -17.69 9.31
N ALA A 40 -9.85 -16.66 8.47
CA ALA A 40 -8.76 -16.08 7.70
C ALA A 40 -8.14 -14.92 8.47
N GLY A 41 -7.60 -15.23 9.66
CA GLY A 41 -6.84 -14.29 10.45
C GLY A 41 -7.70 -13.31 11.26
N THR A 42 -8.32 -13.80 12.32
CA THR A 42 -8.74 -12.97 13.48
C THR A 42 -7.57 -12.16 14.07
N ASN A 43 -6.31 -12.49 13.70
CA ASN A 43 -5.09 -11.75 14.01
C ASN A 43 -4.60 -10.79 12.89
N ALA A 44 -5.31 -10.70 11.76
CA ALA A 44 -4.89 -9.94 10.58
C ALA A 44 -5.53 -8.54 10.48
N ARG A 45 -6.20 -8.06 11.53
CA ARG A 45 -6.60 -6.65 11.57
C ARG A 45 -5.32 -5.81 11.67
N TYR A 46 -5.03 -5.04 10.63
CA TYR A 46 -3.88 -4.15 10.60
C TYR A 46 -3.88 -3.28 11.86
N ASN A 47 -2.92 -3.53 12.76
CA ASN A 47 -2.74 -2.79 13.99
C ASN A 47 -1.28 -2.29 14.00
N PRO A 48 -1.04 -1.05 13.52
CA PRO A 48 0.30 -0.52 13.41
C PRO A 48 1.00 -0.39 14.77
N GLU A 49 0.25 -0.21 15.86
CA GLU A 49 0.79 -0.13 17.22
C GLU A 49 1.27 -1.50 17.69
N ASN A 50 0.52 -2.58 17.38
CA ASN A 50 0.90 -3.94 17.75
C ASN A 50 1.99 -4.55 16.87
N SER A 51 2.20 -4.03 15.65
CA SER A 51 3.27 -4.48 14.75
C SER A 51 4.66 -4.35 15.37
N TRP A 52 4.88 -3.37 16.26
CA TRP A 52 6.17 -3.16 16.92
C TRP A 52 6.60 -4.31 17.84
N ASN A 53 5.64 -5.08 18.35
CA ASN A 53 5.89 -6.19 19.27
C ASN A 53 6.57 -7.40 18.59
N HIS A 54 6.66 -7.43 17.27
CA HIS A 54 7.27 -8.52 16.51
C HIS A 54 8.72 -8.22 16.06
N PHE A 55 9.26 -7.04 16.36
CA PHE A 55 10.60 -6.64 15.94
C PHE A 55 11.70 -6.91 16.98
N SER A 56 11.46 -7.75 17.99
CA SER A 56 12.47 -8.04 19.02
C SER A 56 13.79 -8.56 18.45
N CYS A 57 13.76 -9.41 17.43
CA CYS A 57 14.98 -9.88 16.75
C CYS A 57 15.68 -8.75 15.97
N LEU A 58 14.90 -7.91 15.28
CA LEU A 58 15.43 -6.76 14.54
C LEU A 58 16.07 -5.72 15.48
N ALA A 59 15.49 -5.47 16.64
CA ALA A 59 16.07 -4.58 17.65
C ALA A 59 17.41 -5.10 18.17
N LEU A 60 17.50 -6.41 18.43
CA LEU A 60 18.72 -7.07 18.85
C LEU A 60 19.82 -7.03 17.78
N ASP A 61 19.45 -7.25 16.51
CA ASP A 61 20.39 -7.17 15.37
C ASP A 61 20.93 -5.75 15.14
N LEU A 62 20.17 -4.72 15.52
CA LEU A 62 20.57 -3.31 15.43
C LEU A 62 21.24 -2.77 16.69
N GLY A 63 21.29 -3.55 17.78
CA GLY A 63 21.92 -3.17 19.04
C GLY A 63 21.18 -2.08 19.84
N LEU A 64 19.86 -1.99 19.69
CA LEU A 64 18.98 -1.08 20.45
C LEU A 64 18.53 -1.66 21.80
#